data_AF-A0A6A3FWX3-F1
#
_entry.id   AF-A0A6A3FWX3-F1
#
_cell.length_a   1.000
_cell.length_b   1.000
_cell.length_c   1.000
_cell.angle_alpha   90.00
_cell.angle_beta   90.00
_cell.angle_gamma   90.00
#
_symmetry.space_group_name_H-M   'P 1'
#
loop_
_entity.id
_entity.type
_entity.pdbx_description
1 polymer ?
#
loop_
_entity_poly.entity_id
_entity_poly.type
_entity_poly.pdbx_seq_one_letter_code
_entity_poly.pdbx_strand_id
1 'polypeptide(L)'
;MLSPIVGAVTGVAAAVTSDPATAAYSLSAFAIGDWGTTTFKGSCCSRSDSYSNYDVVAEDVVASLMNTEAGNAAVKPKVIVGHGDNFYWTGINSLEGRDSRFTTTFEDKFDGANIKTIPWVNVMGNHDYGGASYVCSSGDDNA
;
A
#
# COMPACT_ATOMS: atom_id res chain seq x y z
N MET A 1 -4.72 -28.18 53.33
CA MET A 1 -4.29 -28.97 52.16
C MET A 1 -5.03 -28.44 50.95
N LEU A 2 -4.36 -27.66 50.09
CA LEU A 2 -4.87 -27.33 48.76
C LEU A 2 -3.93 -28.00 47.76
N SER A 3 -4.47 -28.88 46.92
CA SER A 3 -3.75 -29.44 45.77
C SER A 3 -3.73 -28.41 44.64
N PRO A 4 -2.59 -28.20 43.95
CA PRO A 4 -2.61 -27.49 42.68
C PRO A 4 -3.07 -28.44 41.57
N ILE A 5 -4.11 -28.04 40.83
CA ILE A 5 -4.45 -28.66 39.55
C ILE A 5 -3.49 -28.07 38.52
N VAL A 6 -2.49 -28.85 38.10
CA VAL A 6 -1.68 -28.55 36.93
C VAL A 6 -2.49 -28.99 35.71
N GLY A 7 -3.21 -28.06 35.09
CA GLY A 7 -3.82 -28.27 33.78
C GLY A 7 -2.73 -28.27 32.71
N ALA A 8 -2.42 -29.45 32.17
CA ALA A 8 -1.53 -29.57 31.02
C ALA A 8 -2.23 -28.97 29.79
N VAL A 9 -1.73 -27.84 29.30
CA VAL A 9 -2.10 -27.31 27.98
C VAL A 9 -1.38 -28.16 26.94
N THR A 10 -2.03 -29.21 26.44
CA THR A 10 -1.52 -29.97 25.29
C THR A 10 -1.79 -29.17 24.02
N GLY A 11 -0.95 -28.15 23.79
CA GLY A 11 -0.81 -27.56 22.47
C GLY A 11 -0.22 -28.60 21.55
N VAL A 12 -1.05 -29.28 20.76
CA VAL A 12 -0.57 -30.04 19.61
C VAL A 12 -0.09 -29.01 18.60
N ALA A 13 1.19 -28.63 18.70
CA ALA A 13 1.85 -27.93 17.62
C ALA A 13 1.72 -28.83 16.38
N ALA A 14 0.97 -28.38 15.38
CA ALA A 14 0.89 -29.07 14.11
C ALA A 14 2.32 -29.29 13.62
N ALA A 15 2.74 -30.54 13.52
CA ALA A 15 4.09 -30.87 13.08
C ALA A 15 4.22 -30.39 11.63
N VAL A 16 5.12 -29.43 11.40
CA VAL A 16 5.45 -28.98 10.05
C VAL A 16 6.15 -30.14 9.34
N THR A 17 5.44 -30.78 8.40
CA THR A 17 5.93 -31.97 7.70
C THR A 17 6.68 -31.66 6.40
N SER A 18 6.74 -30.40 5.98
CA SER A 18 7.46 -29.97 4.79
C SER A 18 8.89 -29.55 5.13
N ASP A 19 9.87 -30.08 4.41
CA ASP A 19 11.24 -29.60 4.44
C ASP A 19 11.35 -28.30 3.61
N PRO A 20 11.63 -27.14 4.23
CA PRO A 20 11.70 -25.86 3.53
C PRO A 20 12.83 -25.80 2.49
N ALA A 21 13.83 -26.70 2.56
CA ALA A 21 14.90 -26.76 1.58
C ALA A 21 14.48 -27.47 0.27
N THR A 22 13.40 -28.26 0.28
CA THR A 22 12.94 -29.04 -0.87
C THR A 22 11.52 -28.68 -1.32
N ALA A 23 10.78 -27.93 -0.50
CA ALA A 23 9.47 -27.41 -0.86
C ALA A 23 9.57 -26.33 -1.95
N ALA A 24 8.88 -26.54 -3.07
CA ALA A 24 8.72 -25.55 -4.13
C ALA A 24 7.41 -24.78 -3.92
N TYR A 25 7.52 -23.46 -3.72
CA TYR A 25 6.36 -22.57 -3.66
C TYR A 25 6.40 -21.59 -4.84
N SER A 26 5.30 -21.51 -5.58
CA SER A 26 5.13 -20.46 -6.59
C SER A 26 4.65 -19.18 -5.91
N LEU A 27 5.55 -18.20 -5.79
CA LEU A 27 5.25 -16.88 -5.24
C LEU A 27 5.42 -15.81 -6.33
N SER A 28 4.44 -14.91 -6.41
CA SER A 28 4.53 -13.66 -7.15
C SER A 28 3.95 -12.55 -6.28
N ALA A 29 4.50 -11.35 -6.41
CA ALA A 29 4.08 -10.16 -5.69
C ALA A 29 4.29 -8.95 -6.59
N PHE A 30 3.45 -7.92 -6.39
CA PHE A 30 3.78 -6.59 -6.90
C PHE A 30 4.52 -5.78 -5.84
N ALA A 31 5.41 -4.93 -6.30
CA ALA A 31 6.10 -3.92 -5.49
C ALA A 31 5.87 -2.57 -6.16
N ILE A 32 5.27 -1.63 -5.42
CA ILE A 32 4.96 -0.29 -5.88
C ILE A 32 5.31 0.73 -4.79
N GLY A 33 5.71 1.93 -5.16
CA GLY A 33 5.96 3.06 -4.25
C GLY A 33 5.53 4.35 -4.95
N ASP A 34 5.40 5.43 -4.18
CA ASP A 34 5.18 6.77 -4.74
C ASP A 34 3.93 6.83 -5.64
N TRP A 35 2.89 6.06 -5.25
CA TRP A 35 1.75 5.77 -6.12
C TRP A 35 0.58 6.72 -5.93
N GLY A 36 0.43 7.31 -4.75
CA GLY A 36 -0.77 8.02 -4.37
C GLY A 36 -0.91 9.40 -4.99
N THR A 37 -1.54 9.50 -6.16
CA THR A 37 -1.60 10.75 -6.92
C THR A 37 -2.25 11.89 -6.12
N THR A 38 -1.90 13.13 -6.48
CA THR A 38 -2.51 14.32 -5.90
C THR A 38 -3.93 14.54 -6.44
N THR A 39 -4.85 14.93 -5.57
CA THR A 39 -6.21 15.33 -5.96
C THR A 39 -6.27 16.74 -6.58
N PHE A 40 -5.18 17.51 -6.53
CA PHE A 40 -5.17 18.93 -6.92
C PHE A 40 -4.03 19.34 -7.87
N LYS A 41 -3.36 18.38 -8.54
CA LYS A 41 -2.36 18.60 -9.60
C LYS A 41 -1.33 19.69 -9.26
N GLY A 42 -0.34 19.34 -8.44
CA GLY A 42 0.79 20.21 -8.09
C GLY A 42 2.07 19.42 -7.86
N SER A 43 3.16 20.13 -7.60
CA SER A 43 4.44 19.55 -7.16
C SER A 43 4.69 19.75 -5.66
N CYS A 44 5.71 19.08 -5.14
CA CYS A 44 6.19 19.21 -3.75
C CYS A 44 6.70 20.63 -3.42
N CYS A 45 8.00 20.83 -3.16
CA CYS A 45 8.53 22.07 -2.57
C CYS A 45 8.37 23.35 -3.41
N SER A 46 8.09 23.22 -4.70
CA SER A 46 7.82 24.37 -5.57
C SER A 46 6.34 24.73 -5.67
N ARG A 47 5.42 23.86 -5.22
CA ARG A 47 3.96 23.99 -5.39
C ARG A 47 3.60 24.48 -6.81
N SER A 48 4.29 23.94 -7.81
CA SER A 48 4.23 24.36 -9.21
C SER A 48 3.07 23.68 -9.92
N ASP A 49 2.39 24.42 -10.79
CA ASP A 49 1.36 23.91 -11.71
C ASP A 49 1.98 23.25 -12.96
N SER A 50 3.30 23.07 -12.99
CA SER A 50 4.01 22.42 -14.09
C SER A 50 3.89 20.89 -14.01
N TYR A 51 2.68 20.36 -14.21
CA TYR A 51 2.43 18.94 -14.40
C TYR A 51 2.17 18.63 -15.87
N SER A 52 2.51 17.42 -16.29
CA SER A 52 2.19 16.87 -17.60
C SER A 52 1.03 15.88 -17.50
N ASN A 53 0.51 15.46 -18.65
CA ASN A 53 -0.48 14.39 -18.68
C ASN A 53 0.09 13.07 -18.14
N TYR A 54 1.40 12.84 -18.21
CA TYR A 54 2.02 11.64 -17.65
C TYR A 54 1.87 11.60 -16.13
N ASP A 55 2.07 12.73 -15.45
CA ASP A 55 1.96 12.82 -14.00
C ASP A 55 0.51 12.58 -13.53
N VAL A 56 -0.46 13.12 -14.27
CA VAL A 56 -1.89 13.03 -13.90
C VAL A 56 -2.44 11.62 -14.04
N VAL A 57 -2.00 10.86 -15.04
CA VAL A 57 -2.55 9.53 -15.35
C VAL A 57 -1.65 8.37 -14.91
N ALA A 58 -0.49 8.65 -14.31
CA ALA A 58 0.48 7.64 -13.94
C ALA A 58 -0.14 6.53 -13.09
N GLU A 59 -0.88 6.90 -12.04
CA GLU A 59 -1.55 5.96 -11.15
C GLU A 59 -2.58 5.09 -11.89
N ASP A 60 -3.45 5.69 -12.70
CA ASP A 60 -4.45 4.97 -13.50
C ASP A 60 -3.79 3.98 -14.47
N VAL A 61 -2.70 4.40 -15.13
CA VAL A 61 -1.95 3.55 -16.07
C VAL A 61 -1.29 2.39 -15.32
N VAL A 62 -0.63 2.64 -14.19
CA VAL A 62 0.03 1.62 -13.39
C VAL A 62 -0.98 0.63 -12.84
N ALA A 63 -2.11 1.08 -12.29
CA ALA A 63 -3.17 0.21 -11.79
C ALA A 63 -3.76 -0.69 -12.90
N SER A 64 -3.98 -0.13 -14.09
CA SER A 64 -4.44 -0.88 -15.27
C SER A 64 -3.43 -1.95 -15.72
N LEU A 65 -2.15 -1.61 -15.74
CA LEU A 65 -1.07 -2.55 -16.06
C LEU A 65 -0.97 -3.66 -15.00
N MET A 66 -0.97 -3.31 -13.71
CA MET A 66 -0.99 -4.29 -12.62
C MET A 66 -2.18 -5.26 -12.74
N ASN A 67 -3.38 -4.74 -13.03
CA ASN A 67 -4.56 -5.56 -13.24
C ASN A 67 -4.44 -6.50 -14.45
N THR A 68 -3.86 -6.02 -15.55
CA THR A 68 -3.63 -6.81 -16.76
C THR A 68 -2.60 -7.90 -16.52
N GLU A 69 -1.46 -7.57 -15.91
CA GLU A 69 -0.39 -8.51 -15.57
C GLU A 69 -0.87 -9.58 -14.57
N ALA A 70 -1.62 -9.19 -13.54
CA ALA A 70 -2.24 -10.14 -12.62
C ALA A 70 -3.17 -11.12 -13.35
N GLY A 71 -3.95 -10.63 -14.33
CA GLY A 71 -4.83 -11.44 -15.18
C GLY A 71 -4.08 -12.45 -16.06
N ASN A 72 -2.91 -12.07 -16.58
CA ASN A 72 -2.13 -12.86 -17.54
C ASN A 72 -1.07 -13.77 -16.89
N ALA A 73 -0.60 -13.45 -15.68
CA ALA A 73 0.49 -14.18 -15.03
C ALA A 73 0.11 -15.64 -14.75
N ALA A 74 1.04 -16.56 -15.04
CA ALA A 74 0.90 -17.98 -14.71
C ALA A 74 0.85 -18.21 -13.19
N VAL A 75 1.64 -17.44 -12.44
CA VAL A 75 1.61 -17.39 -10.97
C VAL A 75 0.96 -16.08 -10.55
N LYS A 76 -0.25 -16.16 -9.98
CA LYS A 76 -1.00 -14.97 -9.56
C LYS A 76 -0.33 -14.28 -8.36
N PRO A 77 -0.22 -12.94 -8.37
CA PRO A 77 0.32 -12.21 -7.25
C PRO A 77 -0.51 -12.47 -5.99
N LYS A 78 0.17 -12.68 -4.86
CA LYS A 78 -0.46 -12.99 -3.57
C LYS A 78 -0.49 -11.80 -2.61
N VAL A 79 0.28 -10.76 -2.92
CA VAL A 79 0.41 -9.55 -2.13
C VAL A 79 0.85 -8.41 -3.04
N ILE A 80 0.42 -7.19 -2.69
CA ILE A 80 0.97 -5.94 -3.21
C ILE A 80 1.74 -5.29 -2.06
N VAL A 81 3.03 -5.04 -2.25
CA VAL A 81 3.91 -4.41 -1.27
C VAL A 81 4.07 -2.94 -1.64
N GLY A 82 3.49 -2.05 -0.83
CA GLY A 82 3.61 -0.61 -0.99
C GLY A 82 4.78 -0.03 -0.18
N HIS A 83 5.66 0.68 -0.86
CA HIS A 83 6.90 1.22 -0.31
C HIS A 83 6.77 2.65 0.26
N GLY A 84 5.54 3.12 0.47
CA GLY A 84 5.27 4.46 1.01
C GLY A 84 4.89 5.48 -0.04
N ASP A 85 4.68 6.71 0.44
CA ASP A 85 4.13 7.84 -0.31
C ASP A 85 2.78 7.48 -0.95
N ASN A 86 1.91 6.96 -0.08
CA ASN A 86 0.60 6.45 -0.39
C ASN A 86 -0.42 7.59 -0.64
N PHE A 87 -0.17 8.78 -0.10
CA PHE A 87 -1.08 9.92 -0.20
C PHE A 87 -0.33 11.24 -0.36
N TYR A 88 0.06 11.58 -1.59
CA TYR A 88 0.65 12.89 -1.86
C TYR A 88 -0.34 14.05 -1.64
N TRP A 89 0.10 15.24 -1.26
CA TRP A 89 1.46 15.60 -0.84
C TRP A 89 1.62 15.63 0.69
N THR A 90 0.52 15.59 1.44
CA THR A 90 0.48 15.88 2.88
C THR A 90 -0.15 14.74 3.70
N GLY A 91 -0.25 13.54 3.12
CA GLY A 91 -0.86 12.41 3.77
C GLY A 91 -2.36 12.60 3.95
N ILE A 92 -2.90 12.04 5.02
CA ILE A 92 -4.29 12.24 5.46
C ILE A 92 -4.27 13.16 6.69
N ASN A 93 -4.70 14.41 6.50
CA ASN A 93 -4.58 15.48 7.50
C ASN A 93 -5.85 15.71 8.34
N SER A 94 -6.94 14.99 8.07
CA SER A 94 -8.18 15.13 8.84
C SER A 94 -9.04 13.86 8.80
N LEU A 95 -9.88 13.68 9.83
CA LEU A 95 -10.88 12.62 9.85
C LEU A 95 -11.95 12.82 8.78
N GLU A 96 -12.33 14.07 8.50
CA GLU A 96 -13.31 14.42 7.47
C GLU A 96 -12.81 14.06 6.07
N GLY A 97 -11.54 14.36 5.77
CA GLY A 97 -10.93 14.04 4.47
C GLY A 97 -10.44 12.60 4.34
N ARG A 98 -10.39 11.82 5.42
CA ARG A 98 -9.83 10.46 5.40
C ARG A 98 -10.51 9.56 4.36
N ASP A 99 -11.83 9.45 4.44
CA ASP A 99 -12.56 8.48 3.64
C ASP A 99 -12.53 8.84 2.15
N SER A 100 -12.68 10.14 1.82
CA SER A 100 -12.57 10.59 0.43
C SER A 100 -11.18 10.35 -0.16
N ARG A 101 -10.11 10.51 0.65
CA ARG A 101 -8.73 10.23 0.20
C ARG A 101 -8.50 8.74 -0.04
N PHE A 102 -8.97 7.85 0.84
CA PHE A 102 -8.91 6.41 0.58
C PHE A 102 -9.70 6.03 -0.68
N THR A 103 -10.93 6.51 -0.83
CA THR A 103 -11.74 6.16 -1.99
C THR A 103 -11.08 6.65 -3.30
N THR A 104 -10.73 7.93 -3.38
CA THR A 104 -10.27 8.54 -4.65
C THR A 104 -8.83 8.20 -5.04
N THR A 105 -7.95 7.96 -4.07
CA THR A 105 -6.52 7.66 -4.34
C THR A 105 -6.24 6.15 -4.28
N PHE A 106 -7.07 5.34 -3.62
CA PHE A 106 -6.81 3.90 -3.49
C PHE A 106 -7.93 3.04 -4.06
N GLU A 107 -9.13 3.12 -3.50
CA GLU A 107 -10.20 2.15 -3.81
C GLU A 107 -10.67 2.24 -5.27
N ASP A 108 -10.87 3.46 -5.78
CA ASP A 108 -11.30 3.70 -7.16
C ASP A 108 -10.19 3.41 -8.18
N LYS A 109 -8.92 3.52 -7.76
CA LYS A 109 -7.75 3.36 -8.64
C LYS A 109 -7.37 1.91 -8.83
N PHE A 110 -7.33 1.15 -7.73
CA PHE A 110 -6.91 -0.25 -7.71
C PHE A 110 -8.12 -1.21 -7.66
N ASP A 111 -9.20 -0.86 -8.35
CA ASP A 111 -10.49 -1.60 -8.38
C ASP A 111 -10.52 -2.79 -9.35
N GLY A 112 -9.44 -2.99 -10.10
CA GLY A 112 -9.37 -3.96 -11.20
C GLY A 112 -9.72 -5.38 -10.76
N ALA A 113 -10.48 -6.10 -11.59
CA ALA A 113 -11.03 -7.42 -11.26
C ALA A 113 -9.98 -8.47 -10.81
N ASN A 114 -8.73 -8.35 -11.27
CA ASN A 114 -7.64 -9.26 -10.94
C ASN A 114 -6.79 -8.80 -9.74
N ILE A 115 -6.96 -7.56 -9.25
CA ILE A 115 -6.12 -6.98 -8.18
C ILE A 115 -6.92 -6.55 -6.94
N LYS A 116 -8.21 -6.25 -7.06
CA LYS A 116 -9.04 -5.71 -5.96
C LYS A 116 -9.18 -6.62 -4.72
N THR A 117 -8.88 -7.91 -4.86
CA THR A 117 -8.91 -8.89 -3.77
C THR A 117 -7.53 -9.26 -3.24
N ILE A 118 -6.46 -8.72 -3.84
CA ILE A 118 -5.09 -8.98 -3.41
C ILE A 118 -4.80 -8.11 -2.18
N PRO A 119 -4.30 -8.69 -1.08
CA PRO A 119 -3.98 -7.91 0.10
C PRO A 119 -2.81 -6.96 -0.16
N TRP A 120 -2.92 -5.76 0.41
CA TRP A 120 -1.85 -4.77 0.44
C TRP A 120 -1.11 -4.81 1.76
N VAL A 121 0.22 -4.78 1.70
CA VAL A 121 1.10 -4.59 2.86
C VAL A 121 1.89 -3.32 2.61
N ASN A 122 1.48 -2.24 3.28
CA ASN A 122 2.04 -0.91 3.08
C ASN A 122 2.91 -0.47 4.26
N VAL A 123 3.91 0.34 3.94
CA VAL A 123 4.61 1.19 4.90
C VAL A 123 4.31 2.66 4.61
N MET A 124 4.63 3.55 5.55
CA MET A 124 4.52 5.00 5.36
C MET A 124 5.82 5.57 4.76
N GLY A 125 5.67 6.46 3.80
CA GLY A 125 6.75 7.31 3.28
C GLY A 125 6.76 8.70 3.93
N ASN A 126 7.64 9.56 3.45
CA ASN A 126 7.79 10.93 3.97
C ASN A 126 6.59 11.83 3.64
N HIS A 127 5.84 11.57 2.57
CA HIS A 127 4.62 12.33 2.30
C HIS A 127 3.43 11.87 3.12
N ASP A 128 3.44 10.63 3.59
CA ASP A 128 2.44 10.13 4.53
C ASP A 128 2.71 10.65 5.95
N TYR A 129 3.99 10.73 6.32
CA TYR A 129 4.45 11.15 7.64
C TYR A 129 5.16 12.52 7.58
N GLY A 130 4.45 13.57 7.99
CA GLY A 130 4.97 14.95 8.01
C GLY A 130 4.62 15.76 6.76
N GLY A 131 4.37 15.09 5.63
CA GLY A 131 3.90 15.74 4.40
C GLY A 131 4.95 16.63 3.73
N ALA A 132 4.55 17.25 2.62
CA ALA A 132 5.44 18.12 1.85
C ALA A 132 6.00 19.27 2.68
N SER A 133 5.25 19.83 3.63
CA SER A 133 5.75 20.95 4.44
C SER A 133 6.89 20.54 5.38
N TYR A 134 6.87 19.31 5.91
CA TYR A 134 8.01 18.72 6.61
C TYR A 134 9.21 18.50 5.66
N VAL A 135 8.97 17.89 4.49
CA VAL A 135 10.02 17.62 3.48
C VAL A 135 10.70 18.91 3.02
N CYS A 136 9.93 19.98 2.86
CA CYS A 136 10.39 21.25 2.30
C CYS A 136 10.84 22.26 3.36
N SER A 137 10.77 21.91 4.65
CA SER A 137 11.09 22.81 5.76
C SER A 137 10.28 24.12 5.73
N SER A 138 9.02 24.04 5.33
CA SER A 138 8.15 25.20 5.07
C SER A 138 7.24 25.59 6.25
N GLY A 139 7.42 24.98 7.43
CA GLY A 139 6.51 25.14 8.58
C GLY A 139 5.30 24.19 8.54
N ASP A 140 4.33 24.36 9.44
CA ASP A 140 3.20 23.44 9.63
C ASP A 140 1.99 23.72 8.70
N ASP A 141 2.19 24.44 7.60
CA ASP A 141 1.14 24.70 6.60
C ASP A 141 0.87 23.42 5.79
N ASN A 142 0.29 22.43 6.45
CA ASN A 142 -0.14 21.14 5.90
C ASN A 142 -1.45 21.29 5.12
N ALA A 143 -1.43 22.18 4.13
CA ALA A 143 -2.45 22.35 3.10
C ALA A 143 -1.78 22.73 1.78
#